data_AF-A0A2D6MSW3-F1
#
_entry.id   AF-A0A2D6MSW3-F1
#
_cell.length_a   1.000
_cell.length_b   1.000
_cell.length_c   1.000
_cell.angle_alpha   90.00
_cell.angle_beta   90.00
_cell.angle_gamma   90.00
#
_symmetry.space_group_name_H-M   'P 1'
#
loop_
_entity.id
_entity.type
_entity.pdbx_description
1 polymer ?
#
loop_
_entity_poly.entity_id
_entity_poly.type
_entity_poly.pdbx_seq_one_letter_code
_entity_poly.pdbx_strand_id
1 'polypeptide(L)'
;MVNLLSRRTPGAPFSALVAEQRVRLQSRLIAAAALTPAARAELTARAHARFEAEFEELEREPSLEAALDLLDRFEPLRSEAVRECDREPSGRPDEETAERLAPAGGFVLYWPGRSLETGEADIASRGYFDALDRPPVANWLEAIGRRKSSEREEFEVAFVAFVPASDLSRAQAGCAACCSDALAFVDASLGALAGQLRPLLGREQGR
;
A
#
# COMPACT_ATOMS: atom_id res chain seq x y z
N MET A 1 36.31 -13.01 11.91
CA MET A 1 35.57 -12.07 11.05
C MET A 1 34.24 -11.80 11.74
N VAL A 2 34.13 -10.68 12.45
CA VAL A 2 32.91 -10.34 13.21
C VAL A 2 31.94 -9.68 12.24
N ASN A 3 30.78 -10.29 12.07
CA ASN A 3 29.71 -9.77 11.23
C ASN A 3 29.14 -8.52 11.92
N LEU A 4 29.69 -7.34 11.58
CA LEU A 4 29.22 -6.02 12.02
C LEU A 4 28.01 -5.59 11.18
N LEU A 5 27.00 -6.45 11.05
CA LEU A 5 25.69 -5.99 10.64
C LEU A 5 25.21 -5.08 11.76
N SER A 6 25.25 -3.77 11.52
CA SER A 6 24.53 -2.78 12.30
C SER A 6 23.10 -3.27 12.44
N ARG A 7 22.79 -3.87 13.59
CA ARG A 7 21.41 -4.18 13.97
C ARG A 7 20.73 -2.82 14.05
N ARG A 8 20.08 -2.38 12.96
CA ARG A 8 19.20 -1.22 12.97
C ARG A 8 18.24 -1.47 14.12
N THR A 9 18.33 -0.66 15.15
CA THR A 9 17.36 -0.66 16.23
C THR A 9 15.99 -0.51 15.57
N PRO A 10 15.03 -1.42 15.79
CA PRO A 10 13.70 -1.25 15.25
C PRO A 10 13.20 0.13 15.64
N GLY A 11 12.78 0.93 14.65
CA GLY A 11 12.11 2.19 14.93
C GLY A 11 10.91 1.94 15.84
N ALA A 12 10.38 3.00 16.46
CA ALA A 12 9.16 2.87 17.27
C ALA A 12 8.07 2.14 16.46
N PRO A 13 7.17 1.36 17.08
CA PRO A 13 6.05 0.79 16.35
C PRO A 13 5.21 1.92 15.73
N PHE A 14 4.56 1.67 14.59
CA PHE A 14 3.58 2.62 14.07
C PHE A 14 2.44 2.79 15.08
N SER A 15 2.02 4.03 15.29
CA SER A 15 0.84 4.33 16.09
C SER A 15 -0.39 3.66 15.48
N ALA A 16 -1.36 3.36 16.34
CA ALA A 16 -2.68 2.99 15.89
C ALA A 16 -3.29 4.11 15.04
N LEU A 17 -3.98 3.75 13.96
CA LEU A 17 -4.76 4.66 13.13
C LEU A 17 -5.85 5.33 13.98
N VAL A 18 -5.96 6.66 13.87
CA VAL A 18 -7.06 7.41 14.47
C VAL A 18 -8.37 7.15 13.73
N ALA A 19 -9.51 7.56 14.31
CA ALA A 19 -10.83 7.27 13.75
C ALA A 19 -10.98 7.74 12.29
N GLU A 20 -10.54 8.95 11.98
CA GLU A 20 -10.61 9.52 10.63
C GLU A 20 -9.77 8.74 9.61
N GLN A 21 -8.54 8.36 9.98
CA GLN A 21 -7.67 7.51 9.15
C GLN A 21 -8.33 6.16 8.88
N ARG A 22 -8.98 5.56 9.87
CA ARG A 22 -9.68 4.29 9.67
C ARG A 22 -10.83 4.40 8.68
N VAL A 23 -11.62 5.48 8.75
CA VAL A 23 -12.72 5.72 7.80
C VAL A 23 -12.19 5.91 6.39
N ARG A 24 -11.15 6.72 6.20
CA ARG A 24 -10.50 6.90 4.89
C ARG A 24 -9.94 5.59 4.35
N LEU A 25 -9.17 4.87 5.16
CA LEU A 25 -8.58 3.59 4.77
C LEU A 25 -9.64 2.57 4.35
N GLN A 26 -10.74 2.45 5.10
CA GLN A 26 -11.84 1.55 4.76
C GLN A 26 -12.52 1.94 3.44
N SER A 27 -12.82 3.23 3.25
CA SER A 27 -13.41 3.72 2.00
C SER A 27 -12.51 3.41 0.80
N ARG A 28 -11.22 3.70 0.92
CA ARG A 28 -10.22 3.45 -0.12
C ARG A 28 -10.02 1.96 -0.38
N LEU A 29 -10.09 1.12 0.66
CA LEU A 29 -10.01 -0.33 0.54
C LEU A 29 -11.19 -0.87 -0.27
N ILE A 30 -12.42 -0.43 0.02
CA ILE A 30 -13.62 -0.83 -0.73
C ILE A 30 -13.46 -0.43 -2.20
N ALA A 31 -13.06 0.81 -2.46
CA ALA A 31 -12.82 1.30 -3.82
C ALA A 31 -11.73 0.50 -4.54
N ALA A 32 -10.60 0.24 -3.88
CA ALA A 32 -9.51 -0.55 -4.46
C ALA A 32 -9.89 -2.02 -4.68
N ALA A 33 -10.78 -2.59 -3.87
CA ALA A 33 -11.29 -3.95 -4.03
C ALA A 33 -12.29 -4.08 -5.18
N ALA A 34 -13.02 -3.01 -5.51
CA ALA A 34 -13.98 -2.97 -6.62
C ALA A 34 -13.30 -2.90 -8.01
N LEU A 35 -12.04 -2.45 -8.08
CA LEU A 35 -11.33 -2.31 -9.36
C LEU A 35 -10.98 -3.66 -9.98
N THR A 36 -11.39 -3.84 -11.24
CA THR A 36 -10.92 -4.94 -12.09
C THR A 36 -9.40 -4.82 -12.33
N PRO A 37 -8.70 -5.91 -12.71
CA PRO A 37 -7.29 -5.84 -13.04
C PRO A 37 -6.95 -4.81 -14.13
N ALA A 38 -7.80 -4.70 -15.16
CA ALA A 38 -7.63 -3.73 -16.24
C ALA A 38 -7.78 -2.29 -15.74
N ALA A 39 -8.85 -1.99 -14.98
CA ALA A 39 -9.07 -0.67 -14.41
C ALA A 39 -7.96 -0.27 -13.43
N ARG A 40 -7.42 -1.22 -12.66
CA ARG A 40 -6.28 -0.99 -11.75
C ARG A 40 -5.01 -0.61 -12.52
N ALA A 41 -4.72 -1.30 -13.63
CA ALA A 41 -3.58 -1.00 -14.47
C ALA A 41 -3.72 0.38 -15.14
N GLU A 42 -4.90 0.68 -15.70
CA GLU A 42 -5.19 1.97 -16.31
C GLU A 42 -5.11 3.12 -15.30
N LEU A 43 -5.72 2.96 -14.13
CA LEU A 43 -5.67 3.96 -13.07
C LEU A 43 -4.23 4.22 -12.60
N THR A 44 -3.43 3.16 -12.48
CA THR A 44 -2.00 3.27 -12.15
C THR A 44 -1.24 4.06 -13.22
N ALA A 45 -1.44 3.75 -14.50
CA ALA A 45 -0.82 4.48 -15.60
C ALA A 45 -1.23 5.97 -15.63
N ARG A 46 -2.53 6.26 -15.44
CA ARG A 46 -3.05 7.64 -15.36
C ARG A 46 -2.45 8.41 -14.18
N ALA A 47 -2.29 7.75 -13.04
CA ALA A 47 -1.68 8.35 -11.86
C ALA A 47 -0.19 8.65 -12.08
N HIS A 48 0.58 7.73 -12.66
CA HIS A 48 1.98 7.99 -13.02
C HIS A 48 2.10 9.17 -13.98
N ALA A 49 1.29 9.22 -15.03
CA ALA A 49 1.32 10.33 -15.97
C ALA A 49 0.96 11.70 -15.34
N ARG A 50 0.17 11.70 -14.26
CA ARG A 50 -0.31 12.92 -13.62
C ARG A 50 0.55 13.39 -12.45
N PHE A 51 1.11 12.47 -11.68
CA PHE A 51 1.75 12.74 -10.39
C PHE A 51 3.22 12.31 -10.35
N GLU A 52 3.88 12.19 -11.52
CA GLU A 52 5.28 11.78 -11.63
C GLU A 52 6.21 12.61 -10.74
N ALA A 53 6.07 13.95 -10.79
CA ALA A 53 6.88 14.86 -10.00
C ALA A 53 6.68 14.67 -8.49
N GLU A 54 5.44 14.50 -8.05
CA GLU A 54 5.12 14.25 -6.63
C GLU A 54 5.65 12.90 -6.15
N PHE A 55 5.65 11.87 -7.00
CA PHE A 55 6.28 10.60 -6.65
C PHE A 55 7.80 10.76 -6.52
N GLU A 56 8.46 11.44 -7.45
CA GLU A 56 9.91 11.71 -7.36
C GLU A 56 10.28 12.55 -6.13
N GLU A 57 9.44 13.54 -5.78
CA GLU A 57 9.61 14.33 -4.57
C GLU A 57 9.49 13.46 -3.32
N LEU A 58 8.47 12.61 -3.24
CA LEU A 58 8.30 11.69 -2.12
C LEU A 58 9.45 10.69 -1.98
N GLU A 59 10.01 10.19 -3.08
CA GLU A 59 11.21 9.35 -3.03
C GLU A 59 12.42 10.09 -2.48
N ARG A 60 12.57 11.36 -2.83
CA ARG A 60 13.71 12.18 -2.43
C ARG A 60 13.60 12.67 -1.00
N GLU A 61 12.41 13.12 -0.61
CA GLU A 61 12.12 13.75 0.67
C GLU A 61 10.76 13.26 1.21
N PRO A 62 10.72 12.06 1.83
CA PRO A 62 9.49 11.50 2.38
C PRO A 62 8.83 12.42 3.42
N SER A 63 7.63 12.89 3.11
CA SER A 63 6.82 13.72 4.00
C SER A 63 5.42 13.12 4.18
N LEU A 64 4.97 13.02 5.43
CA LEU A 64 3.63 12.49 5.73
C LEU A 64 2.54 13.41 5.18
N GLU A 65 2.76 14.72 5.24
CA GLU A 65 1.83 15.72 4.72
C GLU A 65 1.71 15.59 3.20
N ALA A 66 2.84 15.53 2.48
CA ALA A 66 2.84 15.35 1.03
C ALA A 66 2.22 14.01 0.61
N ALA A 67 2.49 12.93 1.37
CA ALA A 67 1.93 11.62 1.10
C ALA A 67 0.40 11.59 1.27
N LEU A 68 -0.13 12.27 2.30
CA LEU A 68 -1.57 12.39 2.51
C LEU A 68 -2.24 13.25 1.44
N ASP A 69 -1.65 14.41 1.09
CA ASP A 69 -2.15 15.29 0.02
C ASP A 69 -2.20 14.56 -1.32
N LEU A 70 -1.15 13.80 -1.66
CA LEU A 70 -1.12 12.99 -2.88
C LEU A 70 -2.27 11.97 -2.92
N LEU A 71 -2.53 11.27 -1.82
CA LEU A 71 -3.65 10.32 -1.74
C LEU A 71 -4.99 11.03 -1.91
N ASP A 72 -5.17 12.20 -1.29
CA ASP A 72 -6.40 12.99 -1.40
C ASP A 72 -6.62 13.50 -2.84
N ARG A 73 -5.55 13.91 -3.53
CA ARG A 73 -5.58 14.30 -4.96
C ARG A 73 -5.82 13.11 -5.89
N PHE A 74 -5.50 11.89 -5.45
CA PHE A 74 -5.75 10.66 -6.19
C PHE A 74 -7.20 10.15 -6.05
N GLU A 75 -7.90 10.48 -4.96
CA GLU A 75 -9.29 10.03 -4.71
C GLU A 75 -10.28 10.27 -5.87
N PRO A 76 -10.27 11.44 -6.55
CA PRO A 76 -11.17 11.67 -7.67
C PRO A 76 -10.94 10.70 -8.82
N LEU A 77 -9.68 10.35 -9.11
CA LEU A 77 -9.34 9.38 -10.17
C LEU A 77 -9.79 7.98 -9.79
N ARG A 78 -9.57 7.56 -8.53
CA ARG A 78 -10.05 6.25 -8.06
C ARG A 78 -11.57 6.17 -8.12
N SER A 79 -12.26 7.22 -7.69
CA SER A 79 -13.73 7.28 -7.71
C SER A 79 -14.29 7.22 -9.13
N GLU A 80 -13.62 7.85 -10.10
CA GLU A 80 -13.98 7.76 -11.52
C GLU A 80 -13.81 6.33 -12.05
N ALA A 81 -12.66 5.70 -11.80
CA ALA A 81 -12.37 4.33 -12.24
C ALA A 81 -13.36 3.30 -11.67
N VAL A 82 -13.78 3.45 -10.41
CA VAL A 82 -14.82 2.59 -9.81
C VAL A 82 -16.15 2.75 -10.55
N ARG A 83 -16.58 4.00 -10.82
CA ARG A 83 -17.83 4.26 -11.56
C ARG A 83 -17.79 3.72 -12.99
N GLU A 84 -16.62 3.69 -13.62
CA GLU A 84 -16.43 3.09 -14.94
C GLU A 84 -16.61 1.57 -14.89
N CYS A 85 -16.08 0.91 -13.87
CA CYS A 85 -16.31 -0.52 -13.63
C CYS A 85 -17.80 -0.83 -13.40
N ASP A 86 -18.51 0.01 -12.65
CA ASP A 86 -19.94 -0.17 -12.36
C ASP A 86 -20.86 0.02 -13.58
N ARG A 87 -20.37 0.72 -14.63
CA ARG A 87 -21.14 0.98 -15.86
C ARG A 87 -21.03 -0.13 -16.89
N GLU A 88 -20.08 -1.05 -16.76
CA GLU A 88 -20.03 -2.21 -17.64
C GLU A 88 -21.24 -3.12 -17.36
N PRO A 89 -22.00 -3.53 -18.40
CA PRO A 89 -23.26 -4.27 -18.23
C PRO A 89 -23.06 -5.73 -17.77
N SER A 90 -21.83 -6.16 -17.49
CA SER A 90 -21.46 -7.48 -16.99
C SER A 90 -21.72 -7.62 -15.49
N GLY A 91 -23.02 -7.66 -15.13
CA GLY A 91 -23.49 -8.13 -13.83
C GLY A 91 -23.27 -7.12 -12.70
N ARG A 92 -24.29 -6.29 -12.46
CA ARG A 92 -24.39 -5.49 -11.23
C ARG A 92 -24.18 -6.40 -10.01
N PRO A 93 -23.26 -6.09 -9.09
CA PRO A 93 -23.43 -6.48 -7.72
C PRO A 93 -24.67 -5.74 -7.21
N ASP A 94 -25.65 -6.49 -6.74
CA ASP A 94 -26.72 -5.98 -5.89
C ASP A 94 -26.12 -5.19 -4.71
N GLU A 95 -26.83 -4.16 -4.24
CA GLU A 95 -26.42 -3.31 -3.10
C GLU A 95 -26.17 -4.12 -1.81
N GLU A 96 -26.58 -5.40 -1.77
CA GLU A 96 -26.29 -6.39 -0.73
C GLU A 96 -24.83 -6.92 -0.75
N THR A 97 -24.06 -6.66 -1.83
CA THR A 97 -22.69 -7.17 -2.02
C THR A 97 -21.59 -6.22 -1.53
N ALA A 98 -21.84 -4.90 -1.48
CA ALA A 98 -20.83 -3.92 -1.02
C ALA A 98 -20.51 -4.05 0.49
N GLU A 99 -21.51 -4.41 1.32
CA GLU A 99 -21.31 -4.72 2.75
C GLU A 99 -20.74 -6.14 2.98
N ARG A 100 -20.71 -7.01 1.97
CA ARG A 100 -20.24 -8.40 2.06
C ARG A 100 -18.91 -8.68 1.36
N LEU A 101 -18.37 -7.73 0.59
CA LEU A 101 -17.03 -7.80 0.03
C LEU A 101 -16.02 -7.55 1.13
N ALA A 102 -15.82 -8.54 2.01
CA ALA A 102 -14.65 -8.55 2.85
C ALA A 102 -13.46 -8.90 1.93
N PRO A 103 -12.59 -7.93 1.59
CA PRO A 103 -11.62 -8.11 0.52
C PRO A 103 -10.65 -9.22 0.89
N ALA A 104 -10.51 -10.20 0.00
CA ALA A 104 -9.49 -11.23 0.11
C ALA A 104 -8.17 -10.68 -0.43
N GLY A 105 -7.10 -10.78 0.36
CA GLY A 105 -5.82 -10.20 0.00
C GLY A 105 -4.90 -10.04 1.20
N GLY A 106 -4.01 -9.06 1.11
CA GLY A 106 -3.07 -8.70 2.16
C GLY A 106 -2.75 -7.22 2.13
N PHE A 107 -1.95 -6.79 3.11
CA PHE A 107 -1.43 -5.43 3.14
C PHE A 107 0.09 -5.47 3.05
N VAL A 108 0.63 -4.59 2.23
CA VAL A 108 2.06 -4.31 2.12
C VAL A 108 2.30 -2.88 2.54
N LEU A 109 3.34 -2.68 3.34
CA LEU A 109 3.91 -1.37 3.61
C LEU A 109 4.97 -1.06 2.57
N TYR A 110 4.95 0.18 2.08
CA TYR A 110 5.95 0.73 1.19
C TYR A 110 6.58 1.99 1.80
N TRP A 111 7.90 2.03 1.88
CA TRP A 111 8.65 3.15 2.45
C TRP A 111 9.37 3.94 1.34
N PRO A 112 8.82 5.10 0.92
CA PRO A 112 9.47 5.94 -0.08
C PRO A 112 10.86 6.39 0.39
N GLY A 113 11.78 6.52 -0.55
CA GLY A 113 13.18 6.91 -0.32
C GLY A 113 14.09 5.83 0.27
N ARG A 114 13.60 4.59 0.44
CA ARG A 114 14.44 3.43 0.78
C ARG A 114 14.89 2.61 -0.41
N SER A 115 14.18 2.71 -1.52
CA SER A 115 14.49 1.95 -2.71
C SER A 115 15.80 2.46 -3.31
N LEU A 116 16.81 1.60 -3.30
CA LEU A 116 18.00 1.77 -4.13
C LEU A 116 17.61 1.09 -5.44
N GLU A 117 17.54 1.85 -6.53
CA GLU A 117 17.09 1.51 -7.91
C GLU A 117 17.63 0.17 -8.47
N THR A 118 17.28 -0.95 -7.84
CA THR A 118 17.83 -2.28 -8.13
C THR A 118 16.82 -3.13 -8.88
N GLY A 119 15.52 -2.80 -8.80
CA GLY A 119 14.42 -3.48 -9.50
C GLY A 119 14.28 -4.96 -9.14
N GLU A 120 14.89 -5.42 -8.05
CA GLU A 120 14.89 -6.82 -7.65
C GLU A 120 13.48 -7.30 -7.30
N ALA A 121 12.67 -6.44 -6.65
CA ALA A 121 11.29 -6.77 -6.34
C ALA A 121 10.42 -6.82 -7.60
N ASP A 122 10.63 -5.93 -8.56
CA ASP A 122 9.96 -5.97 -9.88
C ASP A 122 10.21 -7.32 -10.57
N ILE A 123 11.47 -7.68 -10.75
CA ILE A 123 11.88 -8.92 -11.43
C ILE A 123 11.28 -10.14 -10.71
N ALA A 124 11.43 -10.23 -9.39
CA ALA A 124 10.94 -11.36 -8.61
C ALA A 124 9.41 -11.45 -8.59
N SER A 125 8.73 -10.30 -8.56
CA SER A 125 7.27 -10.21 -8.58
C SER A 125 6.65 -10.31 -9.98
N ARG A 126 7.49 -10.37 -11.02
CA ARG A 126 7.09 -10.35 -12.43
C ARG A 126 6.24 -9.11 -12.74
N GLY A 127 6.76 -7.92 -12.45
CA GLY A 127 6.07 -6.66 -12.76
C GLY A 127 4.87 -6.35 -11.88
N TYR A 128 4.82 -6.85 -10.63
CA TYR A 128 3.78 -6.40 -9.70
C TYR A 128 4.19 -5.08 -9.05
N PHE A 129 5.42 -5.02 -8.54
CA PHE A 129 6.07 -3.78 -8.16
C PHE A 129 6.75 -3.17 -9.39
N ASP A 130 7.03 -1.87 -9.35
CA ASP A 130 7.82 -1.21 -10.39
C ASP A 130 9.34 -1.25 -10.09
N ALA A 131 10.14 -0.67 -10.98
CA ALA A 131 11.60 -0.65 -10.87
C ALA A 131 12.15 0.05 -9.61
N LEU A 132 11.33 0.87 -8.94
CA LEU A 132 11.63 1.50 -7.66
C LEU A 132 11.01 0.75 -6.49
N ASP A 133 10.62 -0.52 -6.69
CA ASP A 133 9.95 -1.37 -5.71
C ASP A 133 8.64 -0.75 -5.19
N ARG A 134 7.93 0.04 -6.01
CA ARG A 134 6.65 0.66 -5.60
C ARG A 134 5.49 -0.28 -5.88
N PRO A 135 4.55 -0.47 -4.93
CA PRO A 135 3.27 -1.11 -5.23
C PRO A 135 2.48 -0.25 -6.23
N PRO A 136 1.60 -0.84 -7.05
CA PRO A 136 0.74 -0.06 -7.95
C PRO A 136 -0.03 1.00 -7.16
N VAL A 137 0.02 2.27 -7.58
CA VAL A 137 -0.60 3.37 -6.81
C VAL A 137 -2.12 3.22 -6.65
N ALA A 138 -2.78 2.54 -7.59
CA ALA A 138 -4.19 2.14 -7.45
C ALA A 138 -4.47 1.34 -6.17
N ASN A 139 -3.44 0.74 -5.57
CA ASN A 139 -3.53 -0.08 -4.38
C ASN A 139 -3.23 0.69 -3.09
N TRP A 140 -2.74 1.93 -3.17
CA TRP A 140 -2.36 2.71 -1.99
C TRP A 140 -3.62 3.18 -1.26
N LEU A 141 -3.65 3.00 0.06
CA LEU A 141 -4.83 3.24 0.91
C LEU A 141 -4.61 4.33 1.93
N GLU A 142 -3.47 4.37 2.60
CA GLU A 142 -3.22 5.39 3.62
C GLU A 142 -1.73 5.63 3.78
N ALA A 143 -1.37 6.84 4.16
CA ALA A 143 -0.01 7.17 4.58
C ALA A 143 0.06 7.19 6.11
N ILE A 144 1.09 6.56 6.65
CA ILE A 144 1.35 6.47 8.09
C ILE A 144 2.75 6.98 8.40
N GLY A 145 2.89 7.65 9.55
CA GLY A 145 4.16 8.20 10.00
C GLY A 145 4.54 7.69 11.38
N ARG A 146 5.84 7.60 11.63
CA ARG A 146 6.40 7.36 12.96
C ARG A 146 7.72 8.10 13.13
N ARG A 147 8.15 8.28 14.37
CA ARG A 147 9.51 8.77 14.65
C ARG A 147 10.52 7.63 14.46
N LYS A 148 11.63 7.90 13.77
CA LYS A 148 12.73 6.93 13.59
C LYS A 148 13.43 6.61 14.91
N SER A 149 13.57 7.61 15.78
CA SER A 149 14.16 7.45 17.10
C SER A 149 13.51 8.39 18.11
N SER A 150 13.66 8.08 19.40
CA SER A 150 13.23 8.98 20.48
C SER A 150 14.09 10.24 20.60
N GLU A 151 15.30 10.23 20.03
CA GLU A 151 16.31 11.28 20.22
C GLU A 151 16.42 12.25 19.05
N ARG A 152 15.89 11.90 17.87
CA ARG A 152 15.90 12.75 16.67
C ARG A 152 14.49 13.00 16.16
N GLU A 153 14.25 14.21 15.65
CA GLU A 153 13.00 14.59 14.97
C GLU A 153 12.87 13.98 13.57
N GLU A 154 13.63 12.95 13.23
CA GLU A 154 13.51 12.28 11.94
C GLU A 154 12.24 11.42 11.92
N PHE A 155 11.31 11.76 11.01
CA PHE A 155 10.13 10.97 10.75
C PHE A 155 10.38 9.96 9.63
N GLU A 156 9.68 8.84 9.72
CA GLU A 156 9.60 7.81 8.70
C GLU A 156 8.16 7.69 8.26
N VAL A 157 7.96 7.68 6.94
CA VAL A 157 6.66 7.60 6.30
C VAL A 157 6.56 6.25 5.59
N ALA A 158 5.37 5.65 5.61
CA ALA A 158 5.06 4.49 4.80
C ALA A 158 3.65 4.61 4.21
N PHE A 159 3.46 4.05 3.02
CA PHE A 159 2.15 3.80 2.44
C PHE A 159 1.67 2.41 2.83
N VAL A 160 0.41 2.31 3.26
CA VAL A 160 -0.32 1.06 3.37
C VAL A 160 -0.97 0.79 2.02
N ALA A 161 -0.60 -0.31 1.37
CA ALA A 161 -1.16 -0.74 0.10
C ALA A 161 -1.90 -2.09 0.23
N PHE A 162 -3.03 -2.22 -0.45
CA PHE A 162 -3.78 -3.47 -0.54
C PHE A 162 -3.28 -4.34 -1.70
N VAL A 163 -3.02 -5.61 -1.42
CA VAL A 163 -2.64 -6.61 -2.42
C VAL A 163 -3.84 -7.55 -2.63
N PRO A 164 -4.48 -7.56 -3.81
CA PRO A 164 -5.54 -8.50 -4.11
C PRO A 164 -5.06 -9.95 -4.02
N ALA A 165 -5.96 -10.87 -3.67
CA ALA A 165 -5.65 -12.30 -3.57
C ALA A 165 -4.95 -12.87 -4.82
N SER A 166 -5.34 -12.41 -6.01
CA SER A 166 -4.73 -12.81 -7.29
C SER A 166 -3.25 -12.47 -7.41
N ASP A 167 -2.78 -11.44 -6.71
CA ASP A 167 -1.41 -10.93 -6.79
C ASP A 167 -0.57 -11.23 -5.55
N LEU A 168 -1.15 -11.85 -4.52
CA LEU A 168 -0.48 -12.13 -3.25
C LEU A 168 0.84 -12.88 -3.43
N SER A 169 0.87 -13.94 -4.24
CA SER A 169 2.09 -14.72 -4.45
C SER A 169 3.20 -13.91 -5.13
N ARG A 170 2.83 -13.03 -6.08
CA ARG A 170 3.78 -12.13 -6.76
C ARG A 170 4.33 -11.08 -5.80
N ALA A 171 3.44 -10.45 -5.03
CA ALA A 171 3.83 -9.46 -4.03
C ALA A 171 4.74 -10.09 -2.96
N GLN A 172 4.44 -11.32 -2.50
CA GLN A 172 5.30 -12.06 -1.56
C GLN A 172 6.69 -12.32 -2.12
N ALA A 173 6.78 -12.76 -3.38
CA ALA A 173 8.06 -12.97 -4.05
C ALA A 173 8.87 -11.66 -4.14
N GLY A 174 8.22 -10.54 -4.50
CA GLY A 174 8.87 -9.23 -4.56
C GLY A 174 9.34 -8.75 -3.19
N CYS A 175 8.49 -8.83 -2.15
CA CYS A 175 8.90 -8.45 -0.79
C CYS A 175 10.06 -9.32 -0.26
N ALA A 176 10.09 -10.62 -0.58
CA ALA A 176 11.18 -11.51 -0.19
C ALA A 176 12.50 -11.20 -0.90
N ALA A 177 12.43 -10.63 -2.12
CA ALA A 177 13.59 -10.21 -2.91
C ALA A 177 14.02 -8.76 -2.63
N CYS A 178 13.20 -7.96 -1.95
CA CYS A 178 13.48 -6.55 -1.70
C CYS A 178 14.54 -6.39 -0.59
N CYS A 179 15.81 -6.29 -0.99
CA CYS A 179 16.93 -6.15 -0.06
C CYS A 179 17.02 -4.75 0.59
N SER A 180 16.24 -3.78 0.12
CA SER A 180 16.29 -2.37 0.53
C SER A 180 15.43 -2.05 1.76
N ASP A 181 14.66 -3.00 2.26
CA ASP A 181 13.59 -2.81 3.27
C ASP A 181 12.54 -1.75 2.84
N ALA A 182 12.43 -1.49 1.53
CA ALA A 182 11.42 -0.57 0.98
C ALA A 182 10.01 -1.19 0.99
N LEU A 183 9.91 -2.51 1.12
CA LEU A 183 8.65 -3.26 1.14
C LEU A 183 8.61 -4.26 2.27
N ALA A 184 7.45 -4.40 2.93
CA ALA A 184 7.21 -5.47 3.88
C ALA A 184 5.72 -5.78 4.00
N PHE A 185 5.37 -7.04 4.20
CA PHE A 185 3.99 -7.39 4.52
C PHE A 185 3.62 -6.95 5.93
N VAL A 186 2.36 -6.56 6.10
CA VAL A 186 1.82 -6.27 7.43
C VAL A 186 1.69 -7.57 8.22
N ASP A 187 2.55 -7.76 9.21
CA ASP A 187 2.53 -8.91 10.11
C ASP A 187 2.37 -8.51 11.59
N ALA A 188 2.40 -9.50 12.49
CA ALA A 188 2.15 -9.29 13.91
C ALA A 188 3.21 -8.39 14.59
N SER A 189 4.41 -8.26 14.00
CA SER A 189 5.50 -7.43 14.55
C SER A 189 5.19 -5.93 14.50
N LEU A 190 4.24 -5.50 13.66
CA LEU A 190 3.79 -4.11 13.58
C LEU A 190 2.77 -3.71 14.65
N GLY A 191 2.46 -4.63 15.58
CA GLY A 191 1.67 -4.35 16.77
C GLY A 191 0.27 -3.83 16.49
N ALA A 192 -0.06 -2.66 17.03
CA ALA A 192 -1.41 -2.09 16.96
C ALA A 192 -1.91 -1.88 15.53
N LEU A 193 -1.03 -1.49 14.60
CA LEU A 193 -1.38 -1.30 13.19
C LEU A 193 -1.87 -2.62 12.56
N ALA A 194 -1.13 -3.71 12.75
CA ALA A 194 -1.53 -5.01 12.23
C ALA A 194 -2.85 -5.51 12.85
N GLY A 195 -3.06 -5.23 14.14
CA GLY A 195 -4.32 -5.51 14.83
C GLY A 195 -5.53 -4.74 14.27
N GLN A 196 -5.31 -3.58 13.65
CA GLN A 196 -6.36 -2.78 13.01
C GLN A 196 -6.58 -3.14 11.54
N LEU A 197 -5.52 -3.52 10.82
CA LEU A 197 -5.61 -3.83 9.39
C LEU A 197 -6.17 -5.23 9.14
N ARG A 198 -5.68 -6.25 9.86
CA ARG A 198 -6.09 -7.65 9.63
C ARG A 198 -7.61 -7.90 9.69
N PRO A 199 -8.36 -7.33 10.63
CA PRO A 199 -9.82 -7.52 10.68
C PRO A 199 -10.57 -6.93 9.49
N LEU A 200 -9.93 -6.06 8.69
CA LEU A 200 -10.53 -5.49 7.48
C LEU A 200 -10.49 -6.46 6.31
N LEU A 201 -9.66 -7.50 6.36
CA LEU A 201 -9.68 -8.58 5.39
C LEU A 201 -10.82 -9.54 5.75
N GLY A 202 -11.46 -10.11 4.73
CA GLY A 202 -12.41 -11.19 4.95
C GLY A 202 -11.77 -12.31 5.76
N ARG A 203 -12.45 -12.69 6.85
CA ARG A 203 -12.00 -13.73 7.79
C ARG A 203 -11.31 -14.85 7.03
N GLU A 204 -10.11 -15.24 7.51
CA GLU A 204 -9.54 -16.54 7.19
C GLU A 204 -10.66 -17.57 7.27
N GLN A 205 -10.90 -18.27 6.15
CA GLN A 205 -11.66 -19.50 6.22
C GLN A 205 -10.92 -20.40 7.21
N GLY A 206 -11.49 -20.51 8.41
CA GLY A 206 -10.90 -21.28 9.48
C GLY A 206 -10.78 -22.74 9.07
N ARG A 207 -9.62 -23.31 9.41
CA ARG A 207 -9.39 -24.71 9.80
C ARG A 207 -9.82 -25.82 8.85
#